data_AF-A0A9X4KFF1-F1
#
_entry.id   AF-A0A9X4KFF1-F1
#
_cell.length_a   1.000
_cell.length_b   1.000
_cell.length_c   1.000
_cell.angle_alpha   90.00
_cell.angle_beta   90.00
_cell.angle_gamma   90.00
#
_symmetry.space_group_name_H-M   'P 1'
#
loop_
_entity.id
_entity.type
_entity.pdbx_description
1 polymer ?
#
loop_
_entity_poly.entity_id
_entity_poly.type
_entity_poly.pdbx_seq_one_letter_code
_entity_poly.pdbx_strand_id
1 'polypeptide(L)'
;MKKAKKAGGVIAGEFKRLTGSKMAMISILGLALIPLMYSGMLIGAFWDPYGKLDAMPVAVVNEDKGASLNGEKLAVGGDLVEELKKNGAFKWVFTDEKDAMDGLADHRYSLAFVLPEDFSAKTATLQDDAPQQANVQYYVDDGWNYLTSRIGESAAEKLKTDVGREVTKAYAKATLESVGEAASGFGDAAEGAQKLADGAKDAAGGAKTLRDNLAKLADGTIKLQQGVGKLAGGAASLKSGAGTLASGSAELDGGLKQLAAAQGKLATGASQADSAAGKLSVGAGELADSSAKLAAGAVQVEKGAAQVADGAGQLAEGLKQYAAAHPDDEALQQLVAASQRVADGATQAQKGGGVRSEGRRAAVRRAAKTGRRREAAACGHGVAQPGVRAIRREARRGRVRRGAVGRRRGQAGGGRGHARERHRERRLRRGDGEERGNAAGGRFGVAREWAAQA
;
A
#
# COMPACT_ATOMS: atom_id res chain seq x y z
N MET A 1 -141.04 0.96 23.16
CA MET A 1 -140.23 -0.14 22.58
C MET A 1 -140.89 -0.94 21.43
N LYS A 2 -142.11 -0.64 20.94
CA LYS A 2 -142.74 -1.36 19.79
C LYS A 2 -142.42 -0.80 18.39
N LYS A 3 -142.04 0.47 18.24
CA LYS A 3 -141.73 1.07 16.92
C LYS A 3 -140.36 0.65 16.35
N ALA A 4 -139.35 0.44 17.20
CA ALA A 4 -138.02 -0.03 16.79
C ALA A 4 -138.05 -1.46 16.20
N LYS A 5 -138.89 -2.35 16.75
CA LYS A 5 -139.04 -3.73 16.26
C LYS A 5 -139.71 -3.81 14.88
N LYS A 6 -140.57 -2.83 14.55
CA LYS A 6 -141.28 -2.74 13.25
C LYS A 6 -140.38 -2.17 12.15
N ALA A 7 -139.56 -1.16 12.45
CA ALA A 7 -138.58 -0.61 11.51
C ALA A 7 -137.49 -1.64 11.14
N GLY A 8 -136.96 -2.38 12.13
CA GLY A 8 -136.01 -3.46 11.87
C GLY A 8 -136.58 -4.58 10.99
N GLY A 9 -137.87 -4.89 11.11
CA GLY A 9 -138.56 -5.87 10.27
C GLY A 9 -138.79 -5.41 8.82
N VAL A 10 -139.07 -4.12 8.61
CA VAL A 10 -139.22 -3.54 7.25
C VAL A 10 -137.86 -3.46 6.54
N ILE A 11 -136.81 -3.06 7.26
CA ILE A 11 -135.44 -3.03 6.72
C ILE A 11 -134.95 -4.45 6.42
N ALA A 12 -135.19 -5.42 7.31
CA ALA A 12 -134.85 -6.83 7.06
C ALA A 12 -135.66 -7.44 5.91
N GLY A 13 -136.93 -7.03 5.75
CA GLY A 13 -137.81 -7.47 4.66
C GLY A 13 -137.39 -6.89 3.30
N GLU A 14 -137.08 -5.59 3.23
CA GLU A 14 -136.54 -4.93 2.04
C GLU A 14 -135.15 -5.49 1.67
N PHE A 15 -134.29 -5.75 2.67
CA PHE A 15 -132.98 -6.40 2.47
C PHE A 15 -133.13 -7.82 1.91
N LYS A 16 -134.11 -8.60 2.40
CA LYS A 16 -134.43 -9.94 1.88
C LYS A 16 -135.02 -9.89 0.46
N ARG A 17 -135.69 -8.80 0.09
CA ARG A 17 -136.24 -8.57 -1.25
C ARG A 17 -135.15 -8.13 -2.25
N LEU A 18 -134.22 -7.27 -1.82
CA LEU A 18 -133.04 -6.86 -2.58
C LEU A 18 -132.05 -8.02 -2.80
N THR A 19 -131.84 -8.87 -1.79
CA THR A 19 -130.97 -10.06 -1.87
C THR A 19 -131.66 -11.29 -2.49
N GLY A 20 -132.99 -11.34 -2.50
CA GLY A 20 -133.76 -12.45 -3.06
C GLY A 20 -134.03 -12.35 -4.57
N SER A 21 -133.97 -11.14 -5.16
CA SER A 21 -134.12 -10.97 -6.60
C SER A 21 -132.76 -10.91 -7.30
N LYS A 22 -132.53 -11.82 -8.25
CA LYS A 22 -131.26 -11.89 -9.00
C LYS A 22 -130.93 -10.55 -9.70
N MET A 23 -131.93 -9.81 -10.17
CA MET A 23 -131.73 -8.52 -10.85
C MET A 23 -131.33 -7.38 -9.91
N ALA A 24 -131.88 -7.27 -8.70
CA ALA A 24 -131.49 -6.20 -7.77
C ALA A 24 -130.07 -6.40 -7.20
N MET A 25 -129.66 -7.66 -7.01
CA MET A 25 -128.31 -8.00 -6.53
C MET A 25 -127.24 -7.67 -7.58
N ILE A 26 -127.53 -7.87 -8.88
CA ILE A 26 -126.66 -7.45 -9.99
C ILE A 26 -126.49 -5.92 -10.01
N SER A 27 -127.56 -5.14 -9.79
CA SER A 27 -127.46 -3.68 -9.77
C SER A 27 -126.65 -3.14 -8.57
N ILE A 28 -126.79 -3.76 -7.39
CA ILE A 28 -125.98 -3.39 -6.20
C ILE A 28 -124.51 -3.78 -6.39
N LEU A 29 -124.23 -4.97 -6.95
CA LEU A 29 -122.87 -5.39 -7.31
C LEU A 29 -122.26 -4.44 -8.34
N GLY A 30 -123.00 -4.07 -9.38
CA GLY A 30 -122.54 -3.10 -10.39
C GLY A 30 -122.24 -1.72 -9.79
N LEU A 31 -123.10 -1.22 -8.89
CA LEU A 31 -122.88 0.08 -8.22
C LEU A 31 -121.71 0.05 -7.23
N ALA A 32 -121.49 -1.05 -6.52
CA ALA A 32 -120.34 -1.25 -5.63
C ALA A 32 -119.03 -1.51 -6.40
N LEU A 33 -119.12 -2.06 -7.62
CA LEU A 33 -117.97 -2.29 -8.49
C LEU A 33 -117.33 -0.97 -8.93
N ILE A 34 -118.12 0.10 -9.11
CA ILE A 34 -117.60 1.39 -9.59
C ILE A 34 -116.58 1.98 -8.58
N PRO A 35 -116.88 2.16 -7.28
CA PRO A 35 -115.90 2.61 -6.29
C PRO A 35 -114.76 1.61 -6.06
N LEU A 36 -115.01 0.30 -6.14
CA LEU A 36 -113.97 -0.73 -5.97
C LEU A 36 -112.99 -0.75 -7.14
N MET A 37 -113.46 -0.57 -8.37
CA MET A 37 -112.62 -0.50 -9.57
C MET A 37 -111.80 0.79 -9.55
N TYR A 38 -112.39 1.92 -9.14
CA TYR A 38 -111.65 3.17 -8.96
C TYR A 38 -110.61 3.06 -7.83
N SER A 39 -110.97 2.47 -6.68
CA SER A 39 -110.04 2.25 -5.56
C SER A 39 -108.94 1.25 -5.94
N GLY A 40 -109.26 0.18 -6.67
CA GLY A 40 -108.28 -0.80 -7.15
C GLY A 40 -107.31 -0.19 -8.17
N MET A 41 -107.81 0.67 -9.07
CA MET A 41 -106.97 1.43 -10.00
C MET A 41 -106.06 2.43 -9.28
N LEU A 42 -106.57 3.17 -8.30
CA LEU A 42 -105.75 4.09 -7.50
C LEU A 42 -104.73 3.34 -6.65
N ILE A 43 -105.13 2.26 -5.96
CA ILE A 43 -104.21 1.44 -5.16
C ILE A 43 -103.13 0.84 -6.07
N GLY A 44 -103.47 0.31 -7.23
CA GLY A 44 -102.49 -0.19 -8.20
C GLY A 44 -101.53 0.90 -8.69
N ALA A 45 -102.02 2.12 -8.93
CA ALA A 45 -101.21 3.25 -9.37
C ALA A 45 -100.34 3.85 -8.23
N PHE A 46 -100.75 3.72 -6.97
CA PHE A 46 -100.07 4.30 -5.80
C PHE A 46 -99.35 3.28 -4.91
N TRP A 47 -99.43 1.97 -5.17
CA TRP A 47 -98.70 0.93 -4.42
C TRP A 47 -97.20 0.97 -4.71
N ASP A 48 -96.84 1.34 -5.95
CA ASP A 48 -95.45 1.51 -6.36
C ASP A 48 -95.29 2.65 -7.38
N PRO A 49 -95.46 3.92 -6.95
CA PRO A 49 -95.35 5.10 -7.82
C PRO A 49 -93.93 5.31 -8.37
N TYR A 50 -92.95 4.50 -7.92
CA TYR A 50 -91.55 4.53 -8.31
C TYR A 50 -91.09 3.21 -8.99
N GLY A 51 -91.98 2.26 -9.24
CA GLY A 51 -91.66 0.94 -9.80
C GLY A 51 -91.39 0.93 -11.31
N LYS A 52 -91.57 2.08 -11.98
CA LYS A 52 -91.41 2.28 -13.43
C LYS A 52 -90.46 3.42 -13.78
N LEU A 53 -89.56 3.76 -12.86
CA LEU A 53 -88.56 4.81 -13.09
C LEU A 53 -87.57 4.46 -14.20
N ASP A 54 -87.32 3.17 -14.43
CA ASP A 54 -86.54 2.63 -15.55
C ASP A 54 -87.09 3.02 -16.93
N ALA A 55 -88.36 3.41 -17.02
CA ALA A 55 -88.99 3.92 -18.24
C ALA A 55 -88.97 5.47 -18.34
N MET A 56 -88.62 6.17 -17.27
CA MET A 56 -88.58 7.64 -17.22
C MET A 56 -87.32 8.14 -17.94
N PRO A 57 -87.46 8.90 -19.04
CA PRO A 57 -86.33 9.41 -19.80
C PRO A 57 -85.67 10.56 -19.04
N VAL A 58 -84.42 10.33 -18.63
CA VAL A 58 -83.59 11.30 -17.91
C VAL A 58 -82.41 11.66 -18.79
N ALA A 59 -82.33 12.93 -19.18
CA ALA A 59 -81.22 13.44 -19.95
C ALA A 59 -79.98 13.61 -19.06
N VAL A 60 -78.81 13.21 -19.56
CA VAL A 60 -77.52 13.44 -18.90
C VAL A 60 -76.60 14.10 -19.90
N VAL A 61 -76.13 15.29 -19.55
CA VAL A 61 -75.23 16.11 -20.33
C VAL A 61 -73.90 16.16 -19.60
N ASN A 62 -72.83 15.79 -20.30
CA ASN A 62 -71.49 15.80 -19.74
C ASN A 62 -70.60 16.77 -20.50
N GLU A 63 -70.46 17.99 -19.96
CA GLU A 63 -69.53 18.99 -20.49
C GLU A 63 -68.14 18.90 -19.82
N ASP A 64 -67.97 18.03 -18.81
CA ASP A 64 -66.74 17.89 -18.04
C ASP A 64 -65.53 17.56 -18.93
N LYS A 65 -64.48 18.38 -18.84
CA LYS A 65 -63.25 18.22 -19.63
C LYS A 65 -62.22 17.30 -18.96
N GLY A 66 -62.50 16.84 -17.74
CA GLY A 66 -61.52 16.15 -16.90
C GLY A 66 -60.52 17.13 -16.29
N ALA A 67 -59.65 16.60 -15.43
CA ALA A 67 -58.60 17.34 -14.75
C ALA A 67 -57.35 16.47 -14.60
N SER A 68 -56.29 17.02 -14.02
CA SER A 68 -55.15 16.25 -13.56
C SER A 68 -54.97 16.43 -12.07
N LEU A 69 -54.78 15.32 -11.37
CA LEU A 69 -54.44 15.29 -9.95
C LEU A 69 -53.15 14.48 -9.82
N ASN A 70 -52.10 15.11 -9.28
CA ASN A 70 -50.78 14.48 -9.08
C ASN A 70 -50.17 13.85 -10.36
N GLY A 71 -50.41 14.46 -11.52
CA GLY A 71 -49.88 13.99 -12.81
C GLY A 71 -50.67 12.85 -13.46
N GLU A 72 -51.68 12.29 -12.77
CA GLU A 72 -52.63 11.36 -13.36
C GLU A 72 -53.86 12.10 -13.91
N LYS A 73 -54.52 11.51 -14.92
CA LYS A 73 -55.75 12.04 -15.52
C LYS A 73 -56.94 11.65 -14.64
N LEU A 74 -57.64 12.66 -14.12
CA LEU A 74 -58.86 12.51 -13.34
C LEU A 74 -60.08 12.85 -14.22
N ALA A 75 -60.98 11.90 -14.45
CA ALA A 75 -62.14 12.08 -15.34
C ALA A 75 -63.45 11.69 -14.64
N VAL A 76 -63.74 12.36 -13.53
CA VAL A 76 -64.88 12.06 -12.64
C VAL A 76 -66.22 12.14 -13.37
N GLY A 77 -66.42 13.12 -14.25
CA GLY A 77 -67.66 13.23 -15.03
C GLY A 77 -67.82 12.09 -16.02
N GLY A 78 -66.72 11.68 -16.67
CA GLY A 78 -66.70 10.51 -17.56
C GLY A 78 -66.98 9.20 -16.81
N ASP A 79 -66.35 9.01 -15.65
CA ASP A 79 -66.54 7.82 -14.81
C ASP A 79 -67.98 7.73 -14.28
N LEU A 80 -68.57 8.87 -13.89
CA LEU A 80 -69.97 8.95 -13.48
C LEU A 80 -70.92 8.58 -14.63
N VAL A 81 -70.68 9.08 -15.85
CA VAL A 81 -71.47 8.73 -17.04
C VAL A 81 -71.42 7.22 -17.30
N GLU A 82 -70.23 6.60 -17.23
CA GLU A 82 -70.08 5.16 -17.41
C GLU A 82 -70.80 4.34 -16.33
N GLU A 83 -70.87 4.85 -15.10
CA GLU A 83 -71.62 4.21 -14.02
C GLU A 83 -73.14 4.36 -14.19
N LEU A 84 -73.60 5.55 -14.62
CA LEU A 84 -75.02 5.78 -14.92
C LEU A 84 -75.50 4.89 -16.06
N LYS A 85 -74.70 4.66 -17.11
CA LYS A 85 -75.03 3.72 -18.20
C LYS A 85 -75.31 2.29 -17.70
N LYS A 86 -74.61 1.86 -16.65
CA LYS A 86 -74.79 0.52 -16.06
C LYS A 86 -75.96 0.47 -15.09
N ASN A 87 -76.38 1.62 -14.57
CA ASN A 87 -77.43 1.75 -13.58
C ASN A 87 -78.82 1.73 -14.24
N GLY A 88 -79.63 0.71 -13.99
CA GLY A 88 -80.99 0.60 -14.53
C GLY A 88 -82.06 1.42 -13.79
N ALA A 89 -81.69 2.39 -12.95
CA ALA A 89 -82.65 3.15 -12.15
C ALA A 89 -83.56 4.06 -13.00
N PHE A 90 -83.05 4.57 -14.12
CA PHE A 90 -83.77 5.44 -15.05
C PHE A 90 -83.46 5.07 -16.50
N LYS A 91 -84.29 5.53 -17.44
CA LYS A 91 -83.95 5.48 -18.85
C LYS A 91 -83.00 6.63 -19.16
N TRP A 92 -81.71 6.40 -18.95
CA TRP A 92 -80.69 7.41 -19.24
C TRP A 92 -80.59 7.71 -20.72
N VAL A 93 -80.58 9.00 -21.05
CA VAL A 93 -80.38 9.51 -22.40
C VAL A 93 -79.21 10.47 -22.35
N PHE A 94 -78.08 10.06 -22.91
CA PHE A 94 -76.88 10.89 -22.96
C PHE A 94 -76.96 11.77 -24.21
N THR A 95 -76.98 13.08 -24.02
CA THR A 95 -77.21 14.05 -25.09
C THR A 95 -76.48 15.36 -24.78
N ASP A 96 -76.55 16.34 -25.68
CA ASP A 96 -75.98 17.68 -25.48
C ASP A 96 -76.93 18.59 -24.69
N GLU A 97 -76.38 19.68 -24.12
CA GLU A 97 -77.17 20.61 -23.29
C GLU A 97 -78.40 21.14 -24.04
N LYS A 98 -78.24 21.42 -25.33
CA LYS A 98 -79.32 21.98 -26.16
C LYS A 98 -80.48 20.98 -26.31
N ASP A 99 -80.21 19.74 -26.71
CA ASP A 99 -81.24 18.71 -26.84
C ASP A 99 -81.86 18.34 -25.49
N ALA A 100 -81.08 18.35 -24.40
CA ALA A 100 -81.60 18.13 -23.06
C ALA A 100 -82.61 19.22 -22.65
N MET A 101 -82.29 20.50 -22.88
CA MET A 101 -83.21 21.61 -22.56
C MET A 101 -84.42 21.66 -23.49
N ASP A 102 -84.22 21.49 -24.81
CA ASP A 102 -85.32 21.42 -25.78
C ASP A 102 -86.23 20.22 -25.47
N GLY A 103 -85.66 19.07 -25.08
CA GLY A 103 -86.40 17.89 -24.70
C GLY A 103 -87.12 17.99 -23.35
N LEU A 104 -86.66 18.82 -22.41
CA LEU A 104 -87.43 19.17 -21.21
C LEU A 104 -88.63 20.05 -21.59
N ALA A 105 -88.45 21.05 -22.45
CA ALA A 105 -89.52 21.95 -22.90
C ALA A 105 -90.61 21.21 -23.70
N ASP A 106 -90.22 20.25 -24.54
CA ASP A 106 -91.13 19.43 -25.36
C ASP A 106 -91.63 18.16 -24.65
N HIS A 107 -91.37 18.02 -23.35
CA HIS A 107 -91.76 16.87 -22.50
C HIS A 107 -91.19 15.50 -22.95
N ARG A 108 -90.12 15.49 -23.76
CA ARG A 108 -89.35 14.28 -24.11
C ARG A 108 -88.51 13.77 -22.95
N TYR A 109 -88.04 14.67 -22.10
CA TYR A 109 -87.31 14.38 -20.88
C TYR A 109 -88.11 14.89 -19.69
N SER A 110 -88.08 14.13 -18.60
CA SER A 110 -88.73 14.54 -17.35
C SER A 110 -87.74 15.20 -16.38
N LEU A 111 -86.44 15.01 -16.61
CA LEU A 111 -85.34 15.52 -15.81
C LEU A 111 -84.09 15.59 -16.70
N ALA A 112 -83.29 16.64 -16.55
CA ALA A 112 -81.95 16.71 -17.13
C ALA A 112 -80.91 16.97 -16.05
N PHE A 113 -79.78 16.28 -16.12
CA PHE A 113 -78.59 16.53 -15.34
C PHE A 113 -77.48 17.07 -16.24
N VAL A 114 -76.82 18.13 -15.80
CA VAL A 114 -75.70 18.75 -16.51
C VAL A 114 -74.48 18.74 -15.60
N LEU A 115 -73.44 18.05 -16.05
CA LEU A 115 -72.11 18.11 -15.45
C LEU A 115 -71.35 19.25 -16.13
N PRO A 116 -71.00 20.32 -15.39
CA PRO A 116 -70.31 21.47 -15.97
C PRO A 116 -68.87 21.13 -16.39
N GLU A 117 -68.28 21.97 -17.25
CA GLU A 117 -66.92 21.77 -17.76
C GLU A 117 -65.83 21.63 -16.69
N ASP A 118 -66.06 22.25 -15.53
CA ASP A 118 -65.12 22.29 -14.41
C ASP A 118 -65.40 21.25 -13.32
N PHE A 119 -66.26 20.28 -13.59
CA PHE A 119 -66.68 19.28 -12.60
C PHE A 119 -65.51 18.45 -12.05
N SER A 120 -64.69 17.85 -12.93
CA SER A 120 -63.48 17.14 -12.52
C SER A 120 -62.40 18.07 -11.99
N ALA A 121 -62.31 19.30 -12.50
CA ALA A 121 -61.33 20.29 -12.04
C ALA A 121 -61.59 20.71 -10.59
N LYS A 122 -62.84 21.02 -10.25
CA LYS A 122 -63.27 21.29 -8.87
C LYS A 122 -63.06 20.08 -7.97
N THR A 123 -63.33 18.87 -8.47
CA THR A 123 -63.05 17.65 -7.70
C THR A 123 -61.55 17.46 -7.43
N ALA A 124 -60.67 17.85 -8.37
CA ALA A 124 -59.23 17.79 -8.16
C ALA A 124 -58.73 18.77 -7.07
N THR A 125 -59.47 19.84 -6.76
CA THR A 125 -59.10 20.80 -5.70
C THR A 125 -59.30 20.28 -4.27
N LEU A 126 -59.77 19.04 -4.07
CA LEU A 126 -59.98 18.45 -2.75
C LEU A 126 -58.70 18.38 -1.90
N GLN A 127 -57.51 18.44 -2.52
CA GLN A 127 -56.20 18.47 -1.85
C GLN A 127 -55.64 19.88 -1.67
N ASP A 128 -56.32 20.91 -2.20
CA ASP A 128 -55.91 22.30 -2.07
C ASP A 128 -56.34 22.87 -0.71
N ASP A 129 -55.68 23.94 -0.26
CA ASP A 129 -56.03 24.65 0.97
C ASP A 129 -57.47 25.19 1.00
N ALA A 130 -58.10 25.34 -0.17
CA ALA A 130 -59.48 25.80 -0.34
C ALA A 130 -60.23 24.89 -1.33
N PRO A 131 -60.77 23.75 -0.87
CA PRO A 131 -61.44 22.79 -1.74
C PRO A 131 -62.74 23.38 -2.30
N GLN A 132 -62.95 23.21 -3.61
CA GLN A 132 -64.17 23.63 -4.29
C GLN A 132 -65.16 22.47 -4.44
N GLN A 133 -66.44 22.76 -4.23
CA GLN A 133 -67.50 21.77 -4.40
C GLN A 133 -67.81 21.56 -5.89
N ALA A 134 -67.74 20.30 -6.33
CA ALA A 134 -68.23 19.89 -7.63
C ALA A 134 -69.77 19.80 -7.58
N ASN A 135 -70.43 20.72 -8.28
CA ASN A 135 -71.89 20.79 -8.31
C ASN A 135 -72.41 20.15 -9.59
N VAL A 136 -73.43 19.30 -9.46
CA VAL A 136 -74.22 18.83 -10.59
C VAL A 136 -75.44 19.74 -10.70
N GLN A 137 -75.67 20.28 -11.90
CA GLN A 137 -76.85 21.07 -12.17
C GLN A 137 -77.97 20.15 -12.62
N TYR A 138 -79.18 20.37 -12.13
CA TYR A 138 -80.33 19.60 -12.56
C TYR A 138 -81.53 20.48 -12.85
N TYR A 139 -82.33 20.03 -13.81
CA TYR A 139 -83.48 20.76 -14.35
C TYR A 139 -84.66 19.79 -14.40
N VAL A 140 -85.75 20.17 -13.75
CA VAL A 140 -87.02 19.44 -13.75
C VAL A 140 -88.06 20.26 -14.49
N ASP A 141 -88.93 19.60 -15.24
CA ASP A 141 -90.15 20.21 -15.77
C ASP A 141 -91.19 20.27 -14.63
N ASP A 142 -91.31 21.43 -13.98
CA ASP A 142 -92.20 21.67 -12.85
C ASP A 142 -93.60 22.16 -13.24
N GLY A 143 -93.84 22.40 -14.54
CA GLY A 143 -95.09 22.94 -15.07
C GLY A 143 -96.18 21.90 -15.34
N TRP A 144 -95.82 20.62 -15.53
CA TRP A 144 -96.74 19.62 -16.05
C TRP A 144 -97.31 18.64 -15.00
N ASN A 145 -96.54 18.27 -13.95
CA ASN A 145 -97.02 17.37 -12.89
C ASN A 145 -96.16 17.42 -11.60
N TYR A 146 -96.79 17.65 -10.43
CA TYR A 146 -96.14 17.66 -9.10
C TYR A 146 -95.44 16.31 -8.76
N LEU A 147 -95.93 15.19 -9.30
CA LEU A 147 -95.31 13.89 -9.11
C LEU A 147 -93.94 13.80 -9.79
N THR A 148 -93.75 14.47 -10.93
CA THR A 148 -92.47 14.52 -11.67
C THR A 148 -91.40 15.27 -10.90
N SER A 149 -91.75 16.38 -10.22
CA SER A 149 -90.81 17.11 -9.37
C SER A 149 -90.36 16.30 -8.15
N ARG A 150 -91.28 15.58 -7.49
CA ARG A 150 -90.96 14.69 -6.34
C ARG A 150 -90.08 13.49 -6.75
N ILE A 151 -90.37 12.90 -7.90
CA ILE A 151 -89.55 11.81 -8.47
C ILE A 151 -88.17 12.33 -8.89
N GLY A 152 -88.12 13.50 -9.53
CA GLY A 152 -86.87 14.18 -9.91
C GLY A 152 -86.00 14.54 -8.70
N GLU A 153 -86.60 14.97 -7.59
CA GLU A 153 -85.90 15.18 -6.31
C GLU A 153 -85.27 13.87 -5.79
N SER A 154 -85.99 12.74 -5.84
CA SER A 154 -85.44 11.45 -5.43
C SER A 154 -84.35 10.94 -6.39
N ALA A 155 -84.46 11.24 -7.68
CA ALA A 155 -83.45 10.92 -8.69
C ALA A 155 -82.17 11.73 -8.46
N ALA A 156 -82.32 13.02 -8.14
CA ALA A 156 -81.21 13.90 -7.79
C ALA A 156 -80.50 13.46 -6.49
N GLU A 157 -81.23 13.01 -5.47
CA GLU A 157 -80.65 12.43 -4.25
C GLU A 157 -79.97 11.07 -4.47
N LYS A 158 -80.43 10.29 -5.45
CA LYS A 158 -79.71 9.06 -5.83
C LYS A 158 -78.42 9.38 -6.59
N LEU A 159 -78.49 10.30 -7.56
CA LEU A 159 -77.31 10.78 -8.28
C LEU A 159 -76.30 11.42 -7.32
N LYS A 160 -76.77 12.12 -6.27
CA LYS A 160 -75.94 12.62 -5.17
C LYS A 160 -75.08 11.57 -4.55
N THR A 161 -75.73 10.49 -4.16
CA THR A 161 -75.09 9.42 -3.42
C THR A 161 -74.07 8.71 -4.31
N ASP A 162 -74.38 8.54 -5.60
CA ASP A 162 -73.47 7.91 -6.56
C ASP A 162 -72.28 8.83 -6.91
N VAL A 163 -72.49 10.14 -7.08
CA VAL A 163 -71.41 11.13 -7.24
C VAL A 163 -70.48 11.13 -6.03
N GLY A 164 -71.03 11.24 -4.81
CA GLY A 164 -70.24 11.26 -3.57
C GLY A 164 -69.40 9.99 -3.40
N ARG A 165 -69.94 8.83 -3.82
CA ARG A 165 -69.22 7.55 -3.80
C ARG A 165 -68.02 7.55 -4.75
N GLU A 166 -68.19 7.97 -6.00
CA GLU A 166 -67.10 7.97 -6.98
C GLU A 166 -66.03 9.02 -6.64
N VAL A 167 -66.41 10.19 -6.15
CA VAL A 167 -65.46 11.20 -5.63
C VAL A 167 -64.65 10.62 -4.45
N THR A 168 -65.32 9.99 -3.48
CA THR A 168 -64.66 9.36 -2.31
C THR A 168 -63.71 8.25 -2.73
N LYS A 169 -64.11 7.43 -3.71
CA LYS A 169 -63.29 6.32 -4.25
C LYS A 169 -62.06 6.84 -4.98
N ALA A 170 -62.18 7.88 -5.81
CA ALA A 170 -61.05 8.52 -6.46
C ALA A 170 -60.06 9.08 -5.44
N TYR A 171 -60.56 9.74 -4.39
CA TYR A 171 -59.72 10.28 -3.31
C TYR A 171 -59.00 9.20 -2.49
N ALA A 172 -59.72 8.15 -2.08
CA ALA A 172 -59.14 7.04 -1.34
C ALA A 172 -58.04 6.35 -2.15
N LYS A 173 -58.26 6.17 -3.46
CA LYS A 173 -57.26 5.61 -4.37
C LYS A 173 -56.01 6.49 -4.43
N ALA A 174 -56.15 7.78 -4.72
CA ALA A 174 -55.02 8.71 -4.79
C ALA A 174 -54.23 8.80 -3.47
N THR A 175 -54.94 8.77 -2.34
CA THR A 175 -54.30 8.78 -1.01
C THR A 175 -53.53 7.48 -0.73
N LEU A 176 -54.09 6.32 -1.06
CA LEU A 176 -53.39 5.05 -0.91
C LEU A 176 -52.16 4.94 -1.83
N GLU A 177 -52.28 5.43 -3.07
CA GLU A 177 -51.18 5.46 -4.04
C GLU A 177 -50.03 6.36 -3.55
N SER A 178 -50.32 7.59 -3.11
CA SER A 178 -49.29 8.48 -2.54
C SER A 178 -48.60 7.91 -1.29
N VAL A 179 -49.33 7.20 -0.43
CA VAL A 179 -48.73 6.46 0.71
C VAL A 179 -47.84 5.32 0.22
N GLY A 180 -48.26 4.61 -0.83
CA GLY A 180 -47.48 3.56 -1.48
C GLY A 180 -46.17 4.10 -2.07
N GLU A 181 -46.22 5.22 -2.77
CA GLU A 181 -45.04 5.91 -3.32
C GLU A 181 -44.10 6.39 -2.22
N ALA A 182 -44.63 7.00 -1.16
CA ALA A 182 -43.84 7.41 0.00
C ALA A 182 -43.15 6.21 0.67
N ALA A 183 -43.86 5.08 0.84
CA ALA A 183 -43.28 3.86 1.38
C ALA A 183 -42.16 3.29 0.49
N SER A 184 -42.33 3.34 -0.84
CA SER A 184 -41.27 2.97 -1.79
C SER A 184 -40.07 3.89 -1.66
N GLY A 185 -40.29 5.21 -1.60
CA GLY A 185 -39.22 6.19 -1.42
C GLY A 185 -38.44 6.00 -0.11
N PHE A 186 -39.10 5.60 0.97
CA PHE A 186 -38.40 5.23 2.22
C PHE A 186 -37.60 3.93 2.07
N GLY A 187 -38.09 2.96 1.30
CA GLY A 187 -37.33 1.76 0.93
C GLY A 187 -36.05 2.11 0.18
N ASP A 188 -36.16 2.92 -0.88
CA ASP A 188 -35.02 3.38 -1.66
C ASP A 188 -34.00 4.17 -0.82
N ALA A 189 -34.50 5.05 0.07
CA ALA A 189 -33.66 5.80 0.98
C ALA A 189 -32.92 4.89 1.99
N ALA A 190 -33.58 3.86 2.52
CA ALA A 190 -32.98 2.89 3.41
C ALA A 190 -31.90 2.06 2.69
N GLU A 191 -32.16 1.61 1.47
CA GLU A 191 -31.17 0.93 0.63
C GLU A 191 -29.97 1.84 0.30
N GLY A 192 -30.23 3.10 -0.03
CA GLY A 192 -29.19 4.11 -0.27
C GLY A 192 -28.32 4.34 0.96
N ALA A 193 -28.93 4.46 2.14
CA ALA A 193 -28.22 4.60 3.41
C ALA A 193 -27.37 3.36 3.73
N GLN A 194 -27.87 2.15 3.44
CA GLN A 194 -27.11 0.91 3.63
C GLN A 194 -25.91 0.84 2.68
N LYS A 195 -26.08 1.17 1.39
CA LYS A 195 -24.98 1.26 0.42
C LYS A 195 -23.91 2.27 0.87
N LEU A 196 -24.33 3.41 1.43
CA LEU A 196 -23.40 4.41 1.96
C LEU A 196 -22.65 3.89 3.19
N ALA A 197 -23.32 3.19 4.09
CA ALA A 197 -22.70 2.57 5.26
C ALA A 197 -21.67 1.50 4.88
N ASP A 198 -22.00 0.65 3.91
CA ASP A 198 -21.08 -0.36 3.36
C ASP A 198 -19.87 0.29 2.69
N GLY A 199 -20.10 1.31 1.85
CA GLY A 199 -19.02 2.09 1.23
C GLY A 199 -18.11 2.78 2.24
N ALA A 200 -18.65 3.31 3.33
CA ALA A 200 -17.86 3.89 4.42
C ALA A 200 -17.02 2.83 5.15
N LYS A 201 -17.56 1.62 5.35
CA LYS A 201 -16.83 0.49 5.95
C LYS A 201 -15.69 0.02 5.04
N ASP A 202 -15.93 -0.07 3.74
CA ASP A 202 -14.91 -0.41 2.75
C ASP A 202 -13.81 0.66 2.69
N ALA A 203 -14.17 1.95 2.69
CA ALA A 203 -13.22 3.04 2.75
C ALA A 203 -12.37 3.01 4.03
N ALA A 204 -12.97 2.70 5.19
CA ALA A 204 -12.25 2.53 6.44
C ALA A 204 -11.28 1.33 6.39
N GLY A 205 -11.70 0.22 5.79
CA GLY A 205 -10.85 -0.96 5.54
C GLY A 205 -9.67 -0.65 4.61
N GLY A 206 -9.92 0.09 3.53
CA GLY A 206 -8.89 0.58 2.61
C GLY A 206 -7.90 1.51 3.28
N ALA A 207 -8.38 2.47 4.07
CA ALA A 207 -7.53 3.39 4.83
C ALA A 207 -6.65 2.67 5.87
N LYS A 208 -7.17 1.62 6.52
CA LYS A 208 -6.38 0.78 7.42
C LYS A 208 -5.28 0.04 6.66
N THR A 209 -5.62 -0.60 5.53
CA THR A 209 -4.64 -1.28 4.67
C THR A 209 -3.54 -0.33 4.19
N LEU A 210 -3.92 0.88 3.77
CA LEU A 210 -2.98 1.92 3.35
C LEU A 210 -2.02 2.31 4.47
N ARG A 211 -2.54 2.53 5.70
CA ARG A 211 -1.72 2.84 6.88
C ARG A 211 -0.73 1.72 7.20
N ASP A 212 -1.18 0.46 7.17
CA ASP A 212 -0.33 -0.70 7.46
C ASP A 212 0.79 -0.85 6.40
N ASN A 213 0.48 -0.60 5.13
CA ASN A 213 1.48 -0.61 4.06
C ASN A 213 2.46 0.56 4.14
N LEU A 214 2.00 1.76 4.52
CA LEU A 214 2.88 2.90 4.81
C LEU A 214 3.83 2.62 5.97
N ALA A 215 3.36 1.95 7.03
CA ALA A 215 4.22 1.53 8.13
C ALA A 215 5.28 0.51 7.68
N LYS A 216 4.91 -0.48 6.85
CA LYS A 216 5.86 -1.43 6.24
C LYS A 216 6.89 -0.71 5.34
N LEU A 217 6.45 0.25 4.55
CA LEU A 217 7.33 1.04 3.69
C LEU A 217 8.33 1.88 4.50
N ALA A 218 7.87 2.51 5.58
CA ALA A 218 8.73 3.26 6.49
C ALA A 218 9.79 2.35 7.13
N ASP A 219 9.38 1.18 7.65
CA ASP A 219 10.28 0.20 8.25
C ASP A 219 11.30 -0.34 7.23
N GLY A 220 10.84 -0.62 5.99
CA GLY A 220 11.70 -1.00 4.87
C GLY A 220 12.71 0.08 4.49
N THR A 221 12.31 1.35 4.51
CA THR A 221 13.18 2.49 4.21
C THR A 221 14.25 2.68 5.29
N ILE A 222 13.89 2.51 6.57
CA ILE A 222 14.84 2.54 7.69
C ILE A 222 15.86 1.39 7.56
N LYS A 223 15.40 0.17 7.25
CA LYS A 223 16.29 -0.98 7.01
C LYS A 223 17.24 -0.74 5.83
N LEU A 224 16.74 -0.15 4.74
CA LEU A 224 17.56 0.21 3.58
C LEU A 224 18.63 1.24 3.97
N GLN A 225 18.25 2.31 4.69
CA GLN A 225 19.20 3.32 5.18
C GLN A 225 20.29 2.70 6.06
N GLN A 226 19.92 1.80 6.98
CA GLN A 226 20.88 1.07 7.80
C GLN A 226 21.80 0.17 6.96
N GLY A 227 21.25 -0.51 5.94
CA GLY A 227 22.00 -1.32 4.99
C GLY A 227 23.02 -0.50 4.20
N VAL A 228 22.63 0.67 3.69
CA VAL A 228 23.52 1.62 3.01
C VAL A 228 24.62 2.10 3.95
N GLY A 229 24.29 2.41 5.20
CA GLY A 229 25.29 2.78 6.22
C GLY A 229 26.32 1.68 6.47
N LYS A 230 25.88 0.41 6.58
CA LYS A 230 26.78 -0.75 6.70
C LYS A 230 27.66 -0.92 5.46
N LEU A 231 27.09 -0.77 4.26
CA LEU A 231 27.83 -0.86 3.01
C LEU A 231 28.90 0.23 2.91
N ALA A 232 28.58 1.47 3.27
CA ALA A 232 29.54 2.57 3.31
C ALA A 232 30.68 2.30 4.30
N GLY A 233 30.36 1.79 5.50
CA GLY A 233 31.37 1.37 6.49
C GLY A 233 32.27 0.23 5.99
N GLY A 234 31.68 -0.75 5.29
CA GLY A 234 32.41 -1.83 4.63
C GLY A 234 33.34 -1.33 3.53
N ALA A 235 32.87 -0.42 2.68
CA ALA A 235 33.68 0.19 1.62
C ALA A 235 34.85 1.01 2.18
N ALA A 236 34.64 1.77 3.26
CA ALA A 236 35.71 2.49 3.95
C ALA A 236 36.76 1.53 4.55
N SER A 237 36.31 0.43 5.15
CA SER A 237 37.20 -0.61 5.69
C SER A 237 38.01 -1.29 4.59
N LEU A 238 37.38 -1.60 3.44
CA LEU A 238 38.06 -2.17 2.28
C LEU A 238 39.11 -1.21 1.71
N LYS A 239 38.78 0.08 1.57
CA LYS A 239 39.73 1.12 1.14
C LYS A 239 40.94 1.20 2.07
N SER A 240 40.72 1.18 3.38
CA SER A 240 41.79 1.18 4.39
C SER A 240 42.66 -0.09 4.31
N GLY A 241 42.03 -1.25 4.15
CA GLY A 241 42.72 -2.53 3.96
C GLY A 241 43.58 -2.55 2.70
N ALA A 242 43.05 -2.04 1.58
CA ALA A 242 43.80 -1.90 0.32
C ALA A 242 44.99 -0.95 0.46
N GLY A 243 44.83 0.17 1.17
CA GLY A 243 45.94 1.08 1.48
C GLY A 243 47.02 0.41 2.34
N THR A 244 46.62 -0.37 3.36
CA THR A 244 47.55 -1.14 4.20
C THR A 244 48.32 -2.18 3.38
N LEU A 245 47.62 -2.89 2.48
CA LEU A 245 48.24 -3.87 1.59
C LEU A 245 49.25 -3.20 0.65
N ALA A 246 48.90 -2.07 0.04
CA ALA A 246 49.79 -1.31 -0.84
C ALA A 246 51.09 -0.89 -0.12
N SER A 247 50.98 -0.34 1.10
CA SER A 247 52.14 0.03 1.91
C SER A 247 53.00 -1.20 2.25
N GLY A 248 52.37 -2.31 2.67
CA GLY A 248 53.09 -3.55 2.97
C GLY A 248 53.81 -4.14 1.76
N SER A 249 53.20 -4.05 0.57
CA SER A 249 53.85 -4.45 -0.69
C SER A 249 55.06 -3.56 -1.03
N ALA A 250 54.97 -2.25 -0.81
CA ALA A 250 56.09 -1.33 -1.02
C ALA A 250 57.25 -1.59 -0.04
N GLU A 251 56.94 -1.87 1.23
CA GLU A 251 57.95 -2.28 2.22
C GLU A 251 58.63 -3.59 1.84
N LEU A 252 57.87 -4.58 1.36
CA LEU A 252 58.41 -5.85 0.89
C LEU A 252 59.34 -5.67 -0.33
N ASP A 253 58.93 -4.88 -1.32
CA ASP A 253 59.77 -4.53 -2.48
C ASP A 253 61.08 -3.85 -2.04
N GLY A 254 61.00 -2.89 -1.11
CA GLY A 254 62.17 -2.25 -0.53
C GLY A 254 63.12 -3.25 0.17
N GLY A 255 62.56 -4.16 0.96
CA GLY A 255 63.32 -5.21 1.63
C GLY A 255 63.99 -6.20 0.65
N LEU A 256 63.30 -6.57 -0.42
CA LEU A 256 63.85 -7.45 -1.47
C LEU A 256 65.00 -6.77 -2.22
N LYS A 257 64.89 -5.46 -2.52
CA LYS A 257 66.00 -4.68 -3.12
C LYS A 257 67.21 -4.62 -2.19
N GLN A 258 67.01 -4.42 -0.89
CA GLN A 258 68.09 -4.44 0.10
C GLN A 258 68.75 -5.82 0.19
N LEU A 259 67.96 -6.89 0.18
CA LEU A 259 68.47 -8.27 0.20
C LEU A 259 69.31 -8.56 -1.05
N ALA A 260 68.83 -8.18 -2.24
CA ALA A 260 69.58 -8.34 -3.49
C ALA A 260 70.91 -7.58 -3.46
N ALA A 261 70.91 -6.34 -2.96
CA ALA A 261 72.15 -5.56 -2.79
C ALA A 261 73.13 -6.21 -1.79
N ALA A 262 72.61 -6.76 -0.68
CA ALA A 262 73.42 -7.48 0.30
C ALA A 262 74.02 -8.77 -0.28
N GLN A 263 73.25 -9.52 -1.07
CA GLN A 263 73.74 -10.70 -1.80
C GLN A 263 74.87 -10.32 -2.78
N GLY A 264 74.74 -9.21 -3.51
CA GLY A 264 75.80 -8.72 -4.40
C GLY A 264 77.09 -8.35 -3.65
N LYS A 265 76.97 -7.69 -2.50
CA LYS A 265 78.13 -7.40 -1.62
C LYS A 265 78.77 -8.67 -1.09
N LEU A 266 77.98 -9.65 -0.67
CA LEU A 266 78.48 -10.92 -0.18
C LEU A 266 79.22 -11.70 -1.27
N ALA A 267 78.68 -11.75 -2.49
CA ALA A 267 79.33 -12.38 -3.64
C ALA A 267 80.67 -11.71 -3.95
N THR A 268 80.70 -10.37 -3.99
CA THR A 268 81.94 -9.60 -4.20
C THR A 268 82.97 -9.89 -3.11
N GLY A 269 82.56 -9.89 -1.84
CA GLY A 269 83.44 -10.20 -0.71
C GLY A 269 83.97 -11.64 -0.75
N ALA A 270 83.14 -12.61 -1.17
CA ALA A 270 83.56 -14.00 -1.35
C ALA A 270 84.62 -14.12 -2.46
N SER A 271 84.43 -13.46 -3.61
CA SER A 271 85.42 -13.45 -4.69
C SER A 271 86.74 -12.75 -4.30
N GLN A 272 86.67 -11.69 -3.49
CA GLN A 272 87.85 -11.02 -2.95
C GLN A 272 88.62 -11.93 -1.97
N ALA A 273 87.90 -12.63 -1.09
CA ALA A 273 88.51 -13.58 -0.15
C ALA A 273 89.18 -14.75 -0.90
N ASP A 274 88.53 -15.29 -1.93
CA ASP A 274 89.08 -16.33 -2.80
C ASP A 274 90.37 -15.86 -3.51
N SER A 275 90.34 -14.65 -4.09
CA SER A 275 91.51 -14.03 -4.73
C SER A 275 92.67 -13.81 -3.74
N ALA A 276 92.36 -13.38 -2.52
CA ALA A 276 93.36 -13.18 -1.47
C ALA A 276 93.95 -14.51 -0.98
N ALA A 277 93.13 -15.57 -0.86
CA ALA A 277 93.59 -16.91 -0.54
C ALA A 277 94.53 -17.46 -1.64
N GLY A 278 94.21 -17.23 -2.91
CA GLY A 278 95.08 -17.56 -4.04
C GLY A 278 96.44 -16.86 -3.97
N LYS A 279 96.46 -15.54 -3.71
CA LYS A 279 97.70 -14.77 -3.52
C LYS A 279 98.53 -15.27 -2.33
N LEU A 280 97.87 -15.59 -1.22
CA LEU A 280 98.55 -16.12 -0.03
C LEU A 280 99.18 -17.50 -0.33
N SER A 281 98.48 -18.35 -1.08
CA SER A 281 99.00 -19.65 -1.51
C SER A 281 100.26 -19.51 -2.39
N VAL A 282 100.23 -18.60 -3.37
CA VAL A 282 101.41 -18.27 -4.20
C VAL A 282 102.58 -17.78 -3.35
N GLY A 283 102.36 -16.80 -2.48
CA GLY A 283 103.42 -16.27 -1.60
C GLY A 283 103.98 -17.31 -0.63
N ALA A 284 103.15 -18.23 -0.14
CA ALA A 284 103.61 -19.37 0.66
C ALA A 284 104.50 -20.33 -0.15
N GLY A 285 104.18 -20.55 -1.43
CA GLY A 285 105.03 -21.29 -2.37
C GLY A 285 106.38 -20.60 -2.60
N GLU A 286 106.38 -19.31 -2.91
CA GLU A 286 107.61 -18.51 -3.11
C GLU A 286 108.51 -18.50 -1.87
N LEU A 287 107.92 -18.41 -0.68
CA LEU A 287 108.66 -18.48 0.58
C LEU A 287 109.28 -19.88 0.80
N ALA A 288 108.56 -20.94 0.45
CA ALA A 288 109.07 -22.30 0.52
C ALA A 288 110.26 -22.50 -0.44
N ASP A 289 110.16 -22.02 -1.67
CA ASP A 289 111.22 -22.09 -2.68
C ASP A 289 112.46 -21.27 -2.25
N SER A 290 112.25 -20.06 -1.75
CA SER A 290 113.32 -19.20 -1.25
C SER A 290 114.02 -19.81 -0.04
N SER A 291 113.26 -20.46 0.86
CA SER A 291 113.81 -21.20 1.99
C SER A 291 114.64 -22.41 1.54
N ALA A 292 114.20 -23.11 0.50
CA ALA A 292 114.96 -24.22 -0.09
C ALA A 292 116.27 -23.74 -0.74
N LYS A 293 116.23 -22.63 -1.50
CA LYS A 293 117.43 -21.98 -2.07
C LYS A 293 118.41 -21.54 -0.98
N LEU A 294 117.92 -20.89 0.08
CA LEU A 294 118.76 -20.48 1.20
C LEU A 294 119.40 -21.69 1.91
N ALA A 295 118.64 -22.76 2.10
CA ALA A 295 119.17 -24.00 2.67
C ALA A 295 120.25 -24.64 1.77
N ALA A 296 120.08 -24.61 0.45
CA ALA A 296 121.08 -25.08 -0.50
C ALA A 296 122.34 -24.19 -0.49
N GLY A 297 122.19 -22.87 -0.49
CA GLY A 297 123.31 -21.92 -0.40
C GLY A 297 124.09 -22.09 0.91
N ALA A 298 123.41 -22.33 2.03
CA ALA A 298 124.07 -22.62 3.31
C ALA A 298 124.95 -23.88 3.24
N VAL A 299 124.49 -24.94 2.55
CA VAL A 299 125.29 -26.16 2.31
C VAL A 299 126.50 -25.86 1.42
N GLN A 300 126.37 -24.98 0.43
CA GLN A 300 127.51 -24.58 -0.42
C GLN A 300 128.56 -23.79 0.37
N VAL A 301 128.13 -22.86 1.23
CA VAL A 301 129.05 -22.14 2.13
C VAL A 301 129.76 -23.11 3.08
N GLU A 302 129.04 -24.10 3.62
CA GLU A 302 129.63 -25.15 4.47
C GLU A 302 130.70 -25.95 3.72
N LYS A 303 130.42 -26.35 2.46
CA LYS A 303 131.40 -27.02 1.60
C LYS A 303 132.61 -26.14 1.26
N GLY A 304 132.39 -24.88 0.90
CA GLY A 304 133.47 -23.94 0.61
C GLY A 304 134.35 -23.66 1.83
N ALA A 305 133.75 -23.53 3.02
CA ALA A 305 134.46 -23.40 4.28
C ALA A 305 135.33 -24.65 4.57
N ALA A 306 134.81 -25.85 4.31
CA ALA A 306 135.60 -27.08 4.43
C ALA A 306 136.79 -27.08 3.44
N GLN A 307 136.60 -26.70 2.18
CA GLN A 307 137.68 -26.60 1.20
C GLN A 307 138.75 -25.57 1.59
N VAL A 308 138.35 -24.42 2.14
CA VAL A 308 139.30 -23.41 2.66
C VAL A 308 140.04 -23.95 3.87
N ALA A 309 139.36 -24.66 4.78
CA ALA A 309 140.00 -25.29 5.94
C ALA A 309 141.04 -26.33 5.49
N ASP A 310 140.68 -27.20 4.54
CA ASP A 310 141.56 -28.22 3.97
C ASP A 310 142.78 -27.58 3.29
N GLY A 311 142.57 -26.58 2.43
CA GLY A 311 143.65 -25.88 1.73
C GLY A 311 144.58 -25.09 2.67
N ALA A 312 144.02 -24.42 3.67
CA ALA A 312 144.81 -23.74 4.71
C ALA A 312 145.60 -24.74 5.56
N GLY A 313 145.01 -25.91 5.86
CA GLY A 313 145.69 -27.02 6.54
C GLY A 313 146.85 -27.59 5.72
N GLN A 314 146.65 -27.82 4.42
CA GLN A 314 147.71 -28.26 3.50
C GLN A 314 148.84 -27.23 3.40
N LEU A 315 148.51 -25.94 3.29
CA LEU A 315 149.51 -24.85 3.26
C LEU A 315 150.29 -24.81 4.58
N ALA A 316 149.60 -24.89 5.72
CA ALA A 316 150.24 -24.93 7.03
C ALA A 316 151.21 -26.11 7.16
N GLU A 317 150.83 -27.29 6.66
CA GLU A 317 151.67 -28.47 6.68
C GLU A 317 152.90 -28.34 5.75
N GLY A 318 152.72 -27.83 4.53
CA GLY A 318 153.83 -27.53 3.62
C GLY A 318 154.80 -26.49 4.19
N LEU A 319 154.28 -25.44 4.83
CA LEU A 319 155.10 -24.43 5.50
C LEU A 319 155.85 -25.00 6.72
N LYS A 320 155.24 -25.92 7.50
CA LYS A 320 155.95 -26.62 8.58
C LYS A 320 157.09 -27.48 8.04
N GLN A 321 156.86 -28.21 6.96
CA GLN A 321 157.91 -29.02 6.31
C GLN A 321 159.06 -28.14 5.80
N TYR A 322 158.74 -26.99 5.20
CA TYR A 322 159.75 -26.02 4.76
C TYR A 322 160.50 -25.35 5.93
N ALA A 323 159.79 -24.99 7.01
CA ALA A 323 160.35 -24.42 8.23
C ALA A 323 161.27 -25.40 8.97
N ALA A 324 160.95 -26.70 8.95
CA ALA A 324 161.83 -27.74 9.50
C ALA A 324 163.16 -27.85 8.73
N ALA A 325 163.19 -27.43 7.46
CA ALA A 325 164.41 -27.38 6.64
C ALA A 325 165.22 -26.08 6.78
N HIS A 326 164.65 -25.01 7.37
CA HIS A 326 165.29 -23.69 7.54
C HIS A 326 164.91 -23.09 8.91
N PRO A 327 165.59 -23.47 10.01
CA PRO A 327 165.15 -23.16 11.38
C PRO A 327 165.32 -21.70 11.85
N ASP A 328 166.02 -20.83 11.10
CA ASP A 328 166.41 -19.48 11.56
C ASP A 328 165.55 -18.32 11.01
N ASP A 329 164.39 -18.57 10.39
CA ASP A 329 163.51 -17.53 9.82
C ASP A 329 162.20 -17.32 10.62
N GLU A 330 162.16 -16.29 11.47
CA GLU A 330 160.99 -15.92 12.30
C GLU A 330 159.76 -15.52 11.47
N ALA A 331 159.95 -14.93 10.28
CA ALA A 331 158.82 -14.51 9.43
C ALA A 331 158.04 -15.73 8.92
N LEU A 332 158.74 -16.85 8.74
CA LEU A 332 158.15 -18.11 8.30
C LEU A 332 157.28 -18.75 9.40
N GLN A 333 157.69 -18.68 10.67
CA GLN A 333 156.89 -19.17 11.79
C GLN A 333 155.58 -18.38 11.97
N GLN A 334 155.60 -17.06 11.73
CA GLN A 334 154.39 -16.25 11.74
C GLN A 334 153.42 -16.64 10.62
N LEU A 335 153.93 -17.00 9.44
CA LEU A 335 153.11 -17.48 8.31
C LEU A 335 152.44 -18.83 8.62
N VAL A 336 153.17 -19.75 9.27
CA VAL A 336 152.62 -21.04 9.74
C VAL A 336 151.47 -20.79 10.73
N ALA A 337 151.69 -19.95 11.74
CA ALA A 337 150.66 -19.62 12.73
C ALA A 337 149.44 -18.93 12.10
N ALA A 338 149.65 -18.04 11.13
CA ALA A 338 148.56 -17.39 10.40
C ALA A 338 147.75 -18.39 9.57
N SER A 339 148.40 -19.31 8.86
CA SER A 339 147.72 -20.36 8.08
C SER A 339 146.90 -21.32 8.96
N GLN A 340 147.40 -21.68 10.14
CA GLN A 340 146.64 -22.50 11.11
C GLN A 340 145.44 -21.75 11.67
N ARG A 341 145.56 -20.45 11.99
CA ARG A 341 144.39 -19.66 12.43
C ARG A 341 143.31 -19.57 11.36
N VAL A 342 143.69 -19.50 10.08
CA VAL A 342 142.75 -19.53 8.96
C VAL A 342 142.07 -20.91 8.86
N ALA A 343 142.83 -22.00 9.01
CA ALA A 343 142.27 -23.35 9.02
C ALA A 343 141.30 -23.59 10.19
N ASP A 344 141.66 -23.15 11.40
CA ASP A 344 140.82 -23.25 12.60
C ASP A 344 139.56 -22.40 12.48
N GLY A 345 139.70 -21.16 11.98
CA GLY A 345 138.57 -20.27 11.72
C GLY A 345 137.60 -20.83 10.68
N ALA A 346 138.12 -21.43 9.60
CA ALA A 346 137.31 -22.10 8.58
C ALA A 346 136.62 -23.35 9.13
N THR A 347 137.29 -24.13 9.97
CA THR A 347 136.70 -25.30 10.67
C THR A 347 135.61 -24.89 11.66
N GLN A 348 135.80 -23.77 12.37
CA GLN A 348 134.79 -23.22 13.28
C GLN A 348 133.58 -22.67 12.52
N ALA A 349 133.79 -22.05 11.35
CA ALA A 349 132.72 -21.65 10.45
C ALA A 349 131.94 -22.85 9.90
N GLN A 350 132.62 -23.96 9.56
CA GLN A 350 131.99 -25.22 9.14
C GLN A 350 131.12 -25.83 10.25
N LYS A 351 131.67 -26.02 11.46
CA LYS A 351 130.92 -26.56 12.61
C LYS A 351 129.75 -25.66 13.02
N GLY A 352 129.96 -24.34 13.00
CA GLY A 352 128.90 -23.36 13.24
C GLY A 352 127.85 -23.28 12.13
N GLY A 353 128.20 -23.69 10.91
CA GLY A 353 127.32 -23.80 9.75
C GLY A 353 126.38 -25.01 9.85
N GLY A 354 126.89 -26.19 10.19
CA GLY A 354 126.12 -27.43 10.34
C GLY A 354 125.03 -27.34 11.41
N VAL A 355 125.34 -26.84 12.61
CA VAL A 355 124.35 -26.67 13.70
C VAL A 355 123.26 -25.66 13.32
N ARG A 356 123.62 -24.59 12.58
CA ARG A 356 122.66 -23.58 12.11
C ARG A 356 121.85 -24.03 10.88
N SER A 357 122.32 -25.00 10.11
CA SER A 357 121.61 -25.54 8.95
C SER A 357 120.55 -26.57 9.38
N GLU A 358 120.84 -27.43 10.37
CA GLU A 358 119.85 -28.33 10.97
C GLU A 358 118.75 -27.58 11.72
N GLY A 359 119.11 -26.58 12.53
CA GLY A 359 118.14 -25.71 13.21
C GLY A 359 117.20 -25.01 12.23
N ARG A 360 117.72 -24.52 11.09
CA ARG A 360 116.90 -23.93 10.01
C ARG A 360 116.03 -24.96 9.31
N ARG A 361 116.55 -26.16 8.98
CA ARG A 361 115.75 -27.24 8.38
C ARG A 361 114.61 -27.69 9.30
N ALA A 362 114.84 -27.76 10.61
CA ALA A 362 113.81 -28.07 11.60
C ALA A 362 112.74 -26.96 11.69
N ALA A 363 113.15 -25.69 11.64
CA ALA A 363 112.24 -24.55 11.61
C ALA A 363 111.36 -24.53 10.36
N VAL A 364 111.94 -24.76 9.17
CA VAL A 364 111.19 -24.84 7.90
C VAL A 364 110.18 -25.99 7.92
N ARG A 365 110.56 -27.17 8.43
CA ARG A 365 109.62 -28.31 8.57
C ARG A 365 108.48 -28.01 9.55
N ARG A 366 108.75 -27.30 10.65
CA ARG A 366 107.72 -26.88 11.61
C ARG A 366 106.77 -25.86 10.97
N ALA A 367 107.29 -24.86 10.27
CA ALA A 367 106.51 -23.85 9.55
C ALA A 367 105.61 -24.49 8.47
N ALA A 368 106.13 -25.42 7.66
CA ALA A 368 105.35 -26.15 6.66
C ALA A 368 104.24 -27.03 7.28
N LYS A 369 104.46 -27.60 8.47
CA LYS A 369 103.42 -28.34 9.22
C LYS A 369 102.35 -27.41 9.81
N THR A 370 102.73 -26.19 10.23
CA THR A 370 101.76 -25.22 10.76
C THR A 370 100.93 -24.59 9.64
N GLY A 371 101.52 -24.34 8.47
CA GLY A 371 100.80 -23.89 7.27
C GLY A 371 99.71 -24.87 6.84
N ARG A 372 100.05 -26.15 6.67
CA ARG A 372 99.07 -27.19 6.28
C ARG A 372 97.95 -27.40 7.30
N ARG A 373 98.21 -27.22 8.60
CA ARG A 373 97.15 -27.27 9.64
C ARG A 373 96.22 -26.06 9.59
N ARG A 374 96.70 -24.89 9.16
CA ARG A 374 95.89 -23.68 9.03
C ARG A 374 95.04 -23.68 7.75
N GLU A 375 95.53 -24.24 6.64
CA GLU A 375 94.70 -24.51 5.45
C GLU A 375 93.56 -25.49 5.75
N ALA A 376 93.83 -26.58 6.48
CA ALA A 376 92.79 -27.53 6.89
C ALA A 376 91.74 -26.91 7.84
N ALA A 377 92.15 -25.98 8.70
CA ALA A 377 91.23 -25.24 9.57
C ALA A 377 90.42 -24.17 8.82
N ALA A 378 90.99 -23.55 7.78
CA ALA A 378 90.30 -22.58 6.92
C ALA A 378 89.24 -23.24 6.05
N CYS A 379 89.49 -24.46 5.53
CA CYS A 379 88.48 -25.23 4.79
C CYS A 379 87.38 -25.84 5.70
N GLY A 380 87.63 -26.00 7.01
CA GLY A 380 86.68 -26.60 7.96
C GLY A 380 85.72 -25.63 8.65
N HIS A 381 85.95 -24.31 8.56
CA HIS A 381 85.05 -23.30 9.13
C HIS A 381 84.17 -22.68 8.05
N GLY A 382 83.11 -23.40 7.70
CA GLY A 382 81.93 -22.83 7.07
C GLY A 382 81.34 -21.73 7.94
N VAL A 383 81.65 -20.48 7.57
CA VAL A 383 80.90 -19.23 7.77
C VAL A 383 79.73 -19.32 8.78
N ALA A 384 80.05 -19.21 10.08
CA ALA A 384 79.07 -18.81 11.09
C ALA A 384 79.00 -17.27 11.12
N GLN A 385 78.07 -16.68 10.35
CA GLN A 385 77.87 -15.22 10.29
C GLN A 385 77.17 -14.66 11.55
N PRO A 386 77.70 -13.59 12.19
CA PRO A 386 77.04 -12.90 13.30
C PRO A 386 75.79 -12.07 12.93
N GLY A 387 75.50 -11.87 11.64
CA GLY A 387 74.45 -10.94 11.17
C GLY A 387 72.99 -11.42 11.30
N VAL A 388 72.75 -12.72 11.48
CA VAL A 388 71.38 -13.30 11.46
C VAL A 388 70.62 -13.09 12.78
N ARG A 389 71.31 -12.66 13.86
CA ARG A 389 70.67 -12.42 15.16
C ARG A 389 69.96 -11.07 15.29
N ALA A 390 70.24 -10.10 14.40
CA ALA A 390 69.62 -8.78 14.44
C ALA A 390 68.18 -8.78 13.88
N ILE A 391 67.93 -9.47 12.77
CA ILE A 391 66.62 -9.48 12.09
C ILE A 391 65.54 -10.25 12.90
N ARG A 392 65.95 -11.20 13.76
CA ARG A 392 65.00 -11.98 14.58
C ARG A 392 64.44 -11.20 15.79
N ARG A 393 65.02 -10.06 16.17
CA ARG A 393 64.59 -9.25 17.33
C ARG A 393 63.53 -8.20 16.99
N GLU A 394 63.40 -7.75 15.75
CA GLU A 394 62.36 -6.79 15.35
C GLU A 394 61.00 -7.43 15.08
N ALA A 395 60.97 -8.68 14.59
CA ALA A 395 59.71 -9.40 14.34
C ALA A 395 58.90 -9.75 15.61
N ARG A 396 59.50 -9.67 16.81
CA ARG A 396 58.80 -9.92 18.09
C ARG A 396 58.25 -8.66 18.77
N ARG A 397 58.69 -7.45 18.39
CA ARG A 397 58.18 -6.20 18.99
C ARG A 397 56.88 -5.70 18.35
N GLY A 398 56.59 -6.10 17.11
CA GLY A 398 55.35 -5.74 16.41
C GLY A 398 54.08 -6.48 16.88
N ARG A 399 54.20 -7.56 17.68
CA ARG A 399 53.07 -8.45 18.02
C ARG A 399 52.41 -8.17 19.38
N VAL A 400 52.89 -7.19 20.15
CA VAL A 400 52.41 -6.92 21.54
C VAL A 400 51.46 -5.71 21.64
N ARG A 401 51.20 -4.97 20.55
CA ARG A 401 50.30 -3.78 20.57
C ARG A 401 48.89 -4.02 19.99
N ARG A 402 48.32 -5.21 20.13
CA ARG A 402 46.88 -5.45 19.84
C ARG A 402 46.25 -6.29 20.95
N GLY A 403 45.78 -5.61 22.00
CA GLY A 403 45.09 -6.26 23.10
C GLY A 403 44.72 -5.31 24.22
N ALA A 404 43.97 -4.24 23.94
CA ALA A 404 43.19 -3.50 24.93
C ALA A 404 42.40 -2.37 24.27
N VAL A 405 41.10 -2.56 23.98
CA VAL A 405 40.06 -1.55 24.26
C VAL A 405 38.74 -2.29 24.49
N GLY A 406 38.28 -2.25 25.74
CA GLY A 406 37.02 -2.81 26.20
C GLY A 406 35.82 -1.87 25.99
N ARG A 407 34.65 -2.48 26.00
CA ARG A 407 33.31 -1.87 26.03
C ARG A 407 33.13 -0.96 27.25
N ARG A 408 32.42 0.17 27.06
CA ARG A 408 31.56 0.77 28.11
C ARG A 408 30.25 1.29 27.51
N ARG A 409 29.17 0.99 28.26
CA ARG A 409 27.79 1.44 28.11
C ARG A 409 27.67 2.95 28.35
N GLY A 410 26.67 3.57 27.73
CA GLY A 410 26.11 4.87 28.11
C GLY A 410 24.60 4.83 27.95
N GLN A 411 23.89 5.08 29.05
CA GLN A 411 22.43 5.12 29.22
C GLN A 411 22.10 6.52 29.77
N ALA A 412 21.17 7.24 29.13
CA ALA A 412 20.44 8.43 29.60
C ALA A 412 19.37 8.75 28.51
N GLY A 413 18.13 9.16 28.75
CA GLY A 413 17.45 9.67 29.96
C GLY A 413 16.74 11.00 29.63
N GLY A 414 15.40 11.00 29.63
CA GLY A 414 14.52 12.20 29.66
C GLY A 414 14.27 12.92 28.31
N GLY A 415 13.11 13.53 28.01
CA GLY A 415 11.87 13.76 28.75
C GLY A 415 11.01 14.81 28.02
N ARG A 416 9.67 14.67 28.17
CA ARG A 416 8.57 15.67 28.19
C ARG A 416 8.45 16.77 27.11
N GLY A 417 7.21 17.00 26.67
CA GLY A 417 6.74 18.34 26.28
C GLY A 417 5.52 18.39 25.37
N HIS A 418 4.31 18.15 25.90
CA HIS A 418 3.04 18.56 25.27
C HIS A 418 2.72 20.00 25.67
N ALA A 419 2.24 20.82 24.72
CA ALA A 419 1.61 22.10 25.04
C ALA A 419 0.66 22.60 23.92
N ARG A 420 -0.52 23.07 24.35
CA ARG A 420 -1.36 24.18 23.81
C ARG A 420 -2.41 23.88 22.72
N GLU A 421 -3.62 23.57 23.17
CA GLU A 421 -4.77 24.50 23.30
C GLU A 421 -4.83 25.75 22.41
N ARG A 422 -5.97 25.94 21.70
CA ARG A 422 -6.70 27.22 21.62
C ARG A 422 -8.10 27.09 20.99
N HIS A 423 -9.08 27.64 21.70
CA HIS A 423 -10.45 27.99 21.31
C HIS A 423 -10.53 28.98 20.12
N ARG A 424 -11.61 28.93 19.34
CA ARG A 424 -12.53 30.08 19.12
C ARG A 424 -13.82 29.70 18.40
N GLU A 425 -14.79 30.59 18.58
CA GLU A 425 -16.25 30.49 18.51
C GLU A 425 -16.77 31.56 17.53
N ARG A 426 -17.93 31.36 16.85
CA ARG A 426 -19.09 32.30 16.70
C ARG A 426 -19.82 32.45 15.33
N ARG A 427 -21.17 32.49 15.49
CA ARG A 427 -22.28 33.26 14.81
C ARG A 427 -22.73 32.80 13.40
N LEU A 428 -23.99 32.38 13.16
CA LEU A 428 -25.35 33.01 13.20
C LEU A 428 -25.68 33.93 11.99
N ARG A 429 -26.69 33.58 11.16
CA ARG A 429 -28.03 34.22 11.07
C ARG A 429 -28.90 33.74 9.88
N ARG A 430 -30.23 33.83 10.12
CA ARG A 430 -31.42 33.54 9.30
C ARG A 430 -31.69 34.59 8.19
N GLY A 431 -32.62 34.24 7.28
CA GLY A 431 -33.51 35.18 6.57
C GLY A 431 -34.77 34.48 6.04
N ASP A 432 -35.94 34.98 6.43
CA ASP A 432 -37.30 34.64 5.94
C ASP A 432 -37.75 35.66 4.86
N GLY A 433 -38.79 35.34 4.09
CA GLY A 433 -39.53 36.29 3.23
C GLY A 433 -40.80 35.69 2.60
N GLU A 434 -41.91 36.40 2.73
CA GLU A 434 -43.35 36.06 2.53
C GLU A 434 -43.97 36.85 1.33
N GLU A 435 -45.27 36.58 1.03
CA GLU A 435 -46.31 37.39 0.30
C GLU A 435 -46.75 36.92 -1.12
N ARG A 436 -48.00 37.05 -1.65
CA ARG A 436 -49.44 37.22 -1.23
C ARG A 436 -50.34 37.37 -2.50
N GLY A 437 -51.64 36.99 -2.43
CA GLY A 437 -52.82 37.61 -3.13
C GLY A 437 -53.29 37.02 -4.49
N ASN A 438 -54.56 37.07 -4.97
CA ASN A 438 -55.86 37.66 -4.56
C ASN A 438 -57.03 37.31 -5.55
N ALA A 439 -58.31 37.22 -5.08
CA ALA A 439 -59.66 37.55 -5.65
C ALA A 439 -60.19 37.03 -7.04
N ALA A 440 -61.49 36.93 -7.42
CA ALA A 440 -62.86 36.92 -6.81
C ALA A 440 -64.00 36.79 -7.91
N GLY A 441 -65.19 36.20 -7.57
CA GLY A 441 -66.61 36.45 -8.04
C GLY A 441 -67.06 36.15 -9.51
N GLY A 442 -68.31 35.83 -9.94
CA GLY A 442 -69.64 35.53 -9.34
C GLY A 442 -70.86 35.71 -10.34
N ARG A 443 -71.72 34.65 -10.51
CA ARG A 443 -73.21 34.46 -10.78
C ARG A 443 -74.10 35.21 -11.83
N PHE A 444 -75.06 34.48 -12.46
CA PHE A 444 -76.55 34.43 -12.17
C PHE A 444 -77.41 33.49 -13.08
N GLY A 445 -78.51 32.90 -12.52
CA GLY A 445 -79.66 32.21 -13.19
C GLY A 445 -80.11 30.93 -12.42
N VAL A 446 -81.38 30.78 -12.00
CA VAL A 446 -81.79 29.77 -10.98
C VAL A 446 -81.81 28.33 -11.51
N ALA A 447 -80.63 27.71 -11.53
CA ALA A 447 -80.45 26.27 -11.35
C ALA A 447 -80.73 25.92 -9.88
N ARG A 448 -81.36 24.78 -9.61
CA ARG A 448 -81.24 24.17 -8.28
C ARG A 448 -79.88 23.48 -8.27
N GLU A 449 -78.88 24.19 -7.79
CA GLU A 449 -77.57 23.61 -7.53
C GLU A 449 -77.67 22.71 -6.32
N TRP A 450 -77.14 21.51 -6.47
CA TRP A 450 -77.06 20.58 -5.38
C TRP A 450 -75.59 20.12 -5.24
N ALA A 451 -75.03 20.36 -4.05
CA ALA A 451 -73.63 20.07 -3.76
C ALA A 451 -73.49 18.58 -3.43
N ALA A 452 -72.71 17.87 -4.25
CA ALA A 452 -72.17 16.57 -3.86
C ALA A 452 -71.19 16.79 -2.70
N GLN A 453 -71.69 16.62 -1.48
CA GLN A 453 -70.85 16.48 -0.31
C GLN A 453 -70.32 15.05 -0.32
N ALA A 454 -68.99 14.94 -0.38
CA ALA A 454 -68.26 13.72 -0.07
C ALA A 454 -68.47 13.34 1.40
#